data_AF-A0A1Q4Y225-F1
#
_entry.id   AF-A0A1Q4Y225-F1
#
_cell.length_a   1.000
_cell.length_b   1.000
_cell.length_c   1.000
_cell.angle_alpha   90.00
_cell.angle_beta   90.00
_cell.angle_gamma   90.00
#
_symmetry.space_group_name_H-M   'P 1'
#
loop_
_entity.id
_entity.type
_entity.pdbx_description
1 polymer ?
#
loop_
_entity_poly.entity_id
_entity_poly.type
_entity_poly.pdbx_seq_one_letter_code
_entity_poly.pdbx_strand_id
1 'polypeptide(L)'
;MTATLPTFDDHGRSGREPVDLLPRWHLAVLAVHRVTVDWRSRAVVLRVPDAVGRVLLDDHVLSCQQVDRPDSAPADTLAELSSGNRAEDGLGLGLLDDGPVADRRLVGPNEAKALDATEAGDQLYLVHTQTGVEVVYLDAIAARADSEWRGVVLVGADNLPAAMIEPWRREVTSRSADERFDLLGARAGEHELVRFADRGTRDVETLLRTLAIARCAPDLRMISTPDGRSPRWPVWRALLAAERLDLTPFTSPQEQGHRRTSGLGLPLFVLAQAQFYTTNAHVDYGKGHSLYCGHARPRSGLDKGYDLFTVADLAKLGETDWCSKCGGYAVRRLDDRQLEYYRSSHRLLSISEELDRQLDEAALDHLRGDLEEVADLEFDPDEGCSPPMQQWWEALRALRRIIDTYR
;
A
#
# COMPACT_ATOMS: atom_id res chain seq x y z
N MET A 1 36.35 -14.44 -8.98
CA MET A 1 36.95 -13.19 -8.45
C MET A 1 36.07 -12.67 -7.33
N THR A 2 36.64 -12.13 -6.27
CA THR A 2 35.91 -11.40 -5.21
C THR A 2 36.21 -9.91 -5.33
N ALA A 3 35.19 -9.07 -5.15
CA ALA A 3 35.32 -7.63 -5.13
C ALA A 3 34.68 -7.09 -3.85
N THR A 4 35.42 -6.32 -3.05
CA THR A 4 34.88 -5.68 -1.85
C THR A 4 34.31 -4.32 -2.21
N LEU A 5 33.07 -4.06 -1.83
CA LEU A 5 32.41 -2.78 -2.08
C LEU A 5 33.02 -1.67 -1.21
N PRO A 6 33.03 -0.41 -1.67
CA PRO A 6 33.59 0.69 -0.90
C PRO A 6 32.88 0.88 0.44
N THR A 7 33.64 1.27 1.46
CA THR A 7 33.11 1.72 2.76
C THR A 7 33.22 3.23 2.84
N PHE A 8 32.21 3.90 3.42
CA PHE A 8 32.39 5.29 3.84
C PHE A 8 33.36 5.33 5.02
N ASP A 9 34.36 6.22 4.95
CA ASP A 9 34.97 6.74 6.17
C ASP A 9 33.90 7.53 6.93
N ASP A 10 33.91 7.42 8.26
CA ASP A 10 32.90 7.88 9.24
C ASP A 10 32.56 9.39 9.21
N HIS A 11 32.95 10.14 8.18
CA HIS A 11 32.94 11.60 8.14
C HIS A 11 32.08 12.22 7.03
N GLY A 12 31.15 11.47 6.42
CA GLY A 12 30.26 12.02 5.39
C GLY A 12 28.82 11.55 5.50
N ARG A 13 27.95 12.34 6.16
CA ARG A 13 26.49 12.26 6.01
C ARG A 13 26.04 12.76 4.62
N SER A 14 26.54 12.16 3.54
CA SER A 14 25.92 12.30 2.22
C SER A 14 25.04 11.08 2.00
N GLY A 15 23.72 11.27 1.84
CA GLY A 15 22.78 10.21 1.44
C GLY A 15 23.01 9.79 -0.01
N ARG A 16 24.16 9.18 -0.25
CA ARG A 16 24.53 8.47 -1.48
C ARG A 16 25.06 7.12 -1.01
N GLU A 17 24.61 6.03 -1.62
CA GLU A 17 25.17 4.72 -1.29
C GLU A 17 26.63 4.65 -1.79
N PRO A 18 27.52 3.85 -1.15
CA PRO A 18 28.90 3.68 -1.63
C PRO A 18 28.97 3.19 -3.08
N VAL A 19 27.93 2.49 -3.52
CA VAL A 19 27.75 2.00 -4.88
C VAL A 19 27.50 3.16 -5.87
N ASP A 20 26.87 4.26 -5.45
CA ASP A 20 26.64 5.44 -6.30
C ASP A 20 27.94 6.19 -6.64
N LEU A 21 29.01 5.94 -5.88
CA LEU A 21 30.34 6.48 -6.13
C LEU A 21 31.11 5.64 -7.16
N LEU A 22 30.61 4.45 -7.53
CA LEU A 22 31.25 3.60 -8.51
C LEU A 22 31.05 4.15 -9.93
N PRO A 23 32.11 4.20 -10.76
CA PRO A 23 31.99 4.50 -12.17
C PRO A 23 31.03 3.54 -12.87
N ARG A 24 30.31 4.03 -13.88
CA ARG A 24 29.31 3.24 -14.64
C ARG A 24 29.81 1.89 -15.13
N TRP A 25 31.10 1.79 -15.48
CA TRP A 25 31.72 0.53 -15.90
C TRP A 25 31.74 -0.51 -14.77
N HIS A 26 32.12 -0.12 -13.55
CA HIS A 26 32.12 -1.02 -12.38
C HIS A 26 30.70 -1.47 -12.04
N LEU A 27 29.74 -0.55 -12.07
CA LEU A 27 28.33 -0.88 -11.87
C LEU A 27 27.82 -1.88 -12.90
N ALA A 28 28.16 -1.69 -14.18
CA ALA A 28 27.78 -2.62 -15.24
C ALA A 28 28.42 -4.00 -15.04
N VAL A 29 29.69 -4.06 -14.64
CA VAL A 29 30.38 -5.33 -14.37
C VAL A 29 29.77 -6.04 -13.16
N LEU A 30 29.50 -5.32 -12.07
CA LEU A 30 28.83 -5.86 -10.89
C LEU A 30 27.40 -6.33 -11.21
N ALA A 31 26.66 -5.63 -12.07
CA ALA A 31 25.31 -6.01 -12.45
C ALA A 31 25.26 -7.26 -13.36
N VAL A 32 26.17 -7.35 -14.34
CA VAL A 32 26.15 -8.41 -15.36
C VAL A 32 26.86 -9.67 -14.93
N HIS A 33 27.97 -9.55 -14.19
CA HIS A 33 28.86 -10.68 -13.88
C HIS A 33 28.80 -11.15 -12.43
N ARG A 34 27.90 -10.59 -11.63
CA ARG A 34 27.55 -11.03 -10.29
C ARG A 34 27.10 -12.48 -10.30
N VAL A 35 27.67 -13.24 -9.39
CA VAL A 35 27.22 -14.61 -9.06
C VAL A 35 26.49 -14.59 -7.72
N THR A 36 27.03 -13.88 -6.74
CA THR A 36 26.45 -13.78 -5.39
C THR A 36 27.07 -12.60 -4.63
N VAL A 37 26.38 -12.13 -3.59
CA VAL A 37 26.78 -11.00 -2.74
C VAL A 37 26.67 -11.41 -1.28
N ASP A 38 27.74 -11.20 -0.51
CA ASP A 38 27.73 -11.25 0.95
C ASP A 38 27.60 -9.82 1.49
N TRP A 39 26.41 -9.46 1.96
CA TRP A 39 26.14 -8.15 2.52
C TRP A 39 26.81 -7.91 3.87
N ARG A 40 27.16 -8.97 4.62
CA ARG A 40 27.83 -8.85 5.92
C ARG A 40 29.25 -8.34 5.76
N SER A 41 30.01 -8.93 4.83
CA SER A 41 31.38 -8.51 4.50
C SER A 41 31.44 -7.44 3.40
N ARG A 42 30.28 -7.12 2.80
CA ARG A 42 30.15 -6.25 1.60
C ARG A 42 31.01 -6.75 0.44
N ALA A 43 31.10 -8.06 0.28
CA ALA A 43 31.87 -8.70 -0.79
C ALA A 43 30.95 -9.24 -1.89
N VAL A 44 31.36 -9.06 -3.14
CA VAL A 44 30.66 -9.57 -4.32
C VAL A 44 31.53 -10.61 -5.01
N VAL A 45 30.96 -11.77 -5.33
CA VAL A 45 31.62 -12.77 -6.17
C VAL A 45 31.22 -12.54 -7.61
N LEU A 46 32.23 -12.40 -8.46
CA LEU A 46 32.10 -12.13 -9.88
C LEU A 46 32.66 -13.29 -10.71
N ARG A 47 31.89 -13.67 -11.75
CA ARG A 47 32.34 -14.51 -12.86
C ARG A 47 32.45 -13.64 -14.12
N VAL A 48 33.63 -13.06 -14.27
CA VAL A 48 33.98 -12.14 -15.36
C VAL A 48 34.90 -12.83 -16.37
N PRO A 49 34.85 -12.44 -17.66
CA PRO A 49 35.89 -12.80 -18.62
C PRO A 49 37.27 -12.27 -18.20
N ASP A 50 38.35 -12.96 -18.55
CA ASP A 50 39.73 -12.62 -18.16
C ASP A 50 40.14 -11.18 -18.49
N ALA A 51 39.62 -10.62 -19.58
CA ALA A 51 39.89 -9.23 -19.96
C ALA A 51 39.28 -8.24 -18.95
N VAL A 52 38.06 -8.50 -18.48
CA VAL A 52 37.38 -7.70 -17.45
C VAL A 52 38.03 -7.92 -16.10
N GLY A 53 38.40 -9.17 -15.77
CA GLY A 53 39.10 -9.49 -14.53
C GLY A 53 40.43 -8.76 -14.39
N ARG A 54 41.25 -8.70 -15.44
CA ARG A 54 42.50 -7.93 -15.42
C ARG A 54 42.29 -6.45 -15.13
N VAL A 55 41.30 -5.82 -15.78
CA VAL A 55 40.98 -4.42 -15.51
C VAL A 55 40.53 -4.22 -14.06
N LEU A 56 39.70 -5.11 -13.52
CA LEU A 56 39.25 -5.03 -12.11
C LEU A 56 40.39 -5.20 -11.09
N LEU A 57 41.40 -6.01 -11.39
CA LEU A 57 42.56 -6.22 -10.51
C LEU A 57 43.56 -5.07 -10.54
N ASP A 58 43.67 -4.41 -11.70
CA ASP A 58 44.54 -3.26 -11.89
C ASP A 58 43.89 -1.95 -11.39
N ASP A 59 42.56 -1.94 -11.21
CA ASP A 59 41.81 -0.80 -10.67
C ASP A 59 41.84 -0.75 -9.14
N HIS A 60 41.82 0.46 -8.57
CA HIS A 60 41.79 0.70 -7.13
C HIS A 60 40.41 1.13 -6.64
N VAL A 61 39.43 1.28 -7.54
CA VAL A 61 38.05 1.64 -7.21
C VAL A 61 37.35 0.53 -6.41
N LEU A 62 37.61 -0.74 -6.73
CA LEU A 62 37.15 -1.90 -5.97
C LEU A 62 38.36 -2.71 -5.49
N SER A 63 38.33 -3.17 -4.24
CA SER A 63 39.35 -4.11 -3.76
C SER A 63 39.04 -5.50 -4.32
N CYS A 64 39.66 -5.81 -5.46
CA CYS A 64 39.45 -7.06 -6.18
C CYS A 64 40.55 -8.08 -5.89
N GLN A 65 40.18 -9.34 -5.70
CA GLN A 65 41.10 -10.45 -5.59
C GLN A 65 40.71 -11.57 -6.55
N GLN A 66 41.69 -12.06 -7.30
CA GLN A 66 41.54 -13.25 -8.12
C GLN A 66 41.51 -14.47 -7.19
N VAL A 67 40.53 -15.33 -7.43
CA VAL A 67 40.34 -16.57 -6.68
C VAL A 67 40.76 -17.69 -7.64
N ASP A 68 42.00 -18.15 -7.51
CA ASP A 68 42.58 -19.18 -8.40
C ASP A 68 42.11 -20.61 -8.06
N ARG A 69 41.61 -20.82 -6.84
CA ARG A 69 40.87 -22.00 -6.38
C ARG A 69 39.85 -21.59 -5.31
N PRO A 70 38.70 -22.27 -5.16
CA PRO A 70 37.70 -21.97 -4.13
C PRO A 70 38.28 -21.94 -2.72
N ASP A 71 39.37 -22.69 -2.47
CA ASP A 71 40.06 -22.99 -1.20
C ASP A 71 40.56 -21.79 -0.34
N SER A 72 40.13 -20.56 -0.63
CA SER A 72 40.34 -19.39 0.22
C SER A 72 39.03 -19.04 0.95
N ALA A 73 39.11 -18.81 2.26
CA ALA A 73 37.97 -18.76 3.18
C ALA A 73 36.72 -17.95 2.75
N PRO A 74 36.81 -16.83 2.01
CA PRO A 74 35.61 -16.17 1.47
C PRO A 74 35.01 -16.91 0.27
N ALA A 75 35.86 -17.48 -0.60
CA ALA A 75 35.47 -18.15 -1.82
C ALA A 75 34.92 -19.56 -1.59
N ASP A 76 35.36 -20.30 -0.56
CA ASP A 76 34.77 -21.58 -0.20
C ASP A 76 33.34 -21.41 0.31
N THR A 77 33.10 -20.45 1.21
CA THR A 77 31.76 -20.16 1.74
C THR A 77 30.81 -19.69 0.63
N LEU A 78 31.30 -18.89 -0.32
CA LEU A 78 30.48 -18.39 -1.42
C LEU A 78 30.35 -19.38 -2.60
N ALA A 79 31.34 -20.25 -2.84
CA ALA A 79 31.26 -21.32 -3.83
C ALA A 79 30.39 -22.50 -3.34
N GLU A 80 30.44 -22.85 -2.05
CA GLU A 80 29.49 -23.77 -1.41
C GLU A 80 28.06 -23.21 -1.47
N LEU A 81 27.85 -21.90 -1.23
CA LEU A 81 26.56 -21.26 -1.46
C LEU A 81 26.08 -21.39 -2.92
N SER A 82 26.99 -21.41 -3.90
CA SER A 82 26.65 -21.57 -5.33
C SER A 82 26.52 -23.03 -5.81
N SER A 83 27.10 -24.01 -5.10
CA SER A 83 27.19 -25.42 -5.55
C SER A 83 26.58 -26.45 -4.60
N GLY A 84 26.22 -26.06 -3.37
CA GLY A 84 25.59 -26.89 -2.35
C GLY A 84 24.06 -26.84 -2.41
N ASN A 85 23.48 -27.98 -2.77
CA ASN A 85 22.17 -28.47 -2.34
C ASN A 85 20.93 -27.57 -2.50
N ARG A 86 20.15 -27.96 -3.52
CA ARG A 86 18.69 -27.81 -3.61
C ARG A 86 17.94 -28.60 -2.51
N ALA A 87 18.50 -28.76 -1.30
CA ALA A 87 17.95 -29.61 -0.24
C ALA A 87 17.69 -28.82 1.04
N GLU A 88 16.40 -28.83 1.42
CA GLU A 88 15.87 -29.03 2.78
C GLU A 88 16.83 -28.69 3.94
N ASP A 89 16.50 -27.62 4.67
CA ASP A 89 17.14 -27.11 5.90
C ASP A 89 18.39 -26.20 5.74
N GLY A 90 18.17 -24.89 5.56
CA GLY A 90 19.19 -23.86 5.85
C GLY A 90 19.14 -22.62 4.95
N LEU A 91 18.97 -21.44 5.55
CA LEU A 91 18.88 -20.12 4.92
C LEU A 91 20.17 -19.75 4.15
N GLY A 92 20.02 -19.38 2.87
CA GLY A 92 21.09 -18.81 2.05
C GLY A 92 20.59 -17.59 1.28
N LEU A 93 21.48 -16.59 1.16
CA LEU A 93 21.37 -15.20 0.64
C LEU A 93 20.84 -15.00 -0.79
N GLY A 94 19.79 -14.18 -0.97
CA GLY A 94 19.62 -13.38 -2.21
C GLY A 94 18.19 -13.13 -2.69
N LEU A 95 17.59 -12.04 -2.20
CA LEU A 95 16.22 -11.66 -2.51
C LEU A 95 16.10 -10.36 -3.34
N LEU A 96 17.24 -9.79 -3.68
CA LEU A 96 17.37 -8.63 -4.57
C LEU A 96 17.85 -9.07 -5.97
N ASP A 97 17.32 -10.20 -6.46
CA ASP A 97 17.64 -10.75 -7.77
C ASP A 97 16.46 -10.58 -8.73
N ASP A 98 16.72 -9.99 -9.89
CA ASP A 98 15.75 -9.85 -10.99
C ASP A 98 15.44 -11.21 -11.66
N GLY A 99 16.00 -12.31 -11.14
CA GLY A 99 15.72 -13.68 -11.56
C GLY A 99 14.31 -14.17 -11.18
N PRO A 100 13.86 -15.30 -11.77
CA PRO A 100 12.59 -15.93 -11.46
C PRO A 100 12.41 -16.15 -9.95
N VAL A 101 11.21 -15.93 -9.40
CA VAL A 101 10.93 -16.06 -7.96
C VAL A 101 11.34 -17.45 -7.41
N ALA A 102 11.20 -18.50 -8.21
CA ALA A 102 11.60 -19.86 -7.86
C ALA A 102 13.13 -20.05 -7.70
N ASP A 103 13.93 -19.16 -8.28
CA ASP A 103 15.39 -19.17 -8.21
C ASP A 103 15.93 -18.12 -7.21
N ARG A 104 15.05 -17.31 -6.61
CA ARG A 104 15.43 -16.33 -5.59
C ARG A 104 15.76 -17.02 -4.27
N ARG A 105 16.79 -16.52 -3.62
CA ARG A 105 17.33 -17.03 -2.36
C ARG A 105 16.73 -16.28 -1.17
N LEU A 106 16.71 -16.91 -0.01
CA LEU A 106 16.11 -16.33 1.20
C LEU A 106 17.06 -15.29 1.83
N VAL A 107 16.51 -14.26 2.50
CA VAL A 107 17.33 -13.33 3.30
C VAL A 107 17.33 -13.82 4.74
N GLY A 108 18.52 -14.07 5.28
CA GLY A 108 18.70 -14.38 6.69
C GLY A 108 18.72 -13.12 7.58
N PRO A 109 18.69 -13.29 8.91
CA PRO A 109 18.59 -12.16 9.84
C PRO A 109 19.83 -11.26 9.83
N ASN A 110 21.02 -11.82 9.60
CA ASN A 110 22.26 -11.05 9.54
C ASN A 110 22.31 -10.16 8.31
N GLU A 111 21.77 -10.63 7.19
CA GLU A 111 21.80 -9.94 5.93
C GLU A 111 20.70 -8.88 5.86
N ALA A 112 19.53 -9.16 6.46
CA ALA A 112 18.53 -8.13 6.70
C ALA A 112 19.08 -7.00 7.62
N LYS A 113 19.83 -7.33 8.69
CA LYS A 113 20.50 -6.31 9.54
C LYS A 113 21.57 -5.52 8.78
N ALA A 114 22.33 -6.17 7.91
CA ALA A 114 23.36 -5.50 7.11
C ALA A 114 22.74 -4.55 6.07
N LEU A 115 21.63 -4.96 5.44
CA LEU A 115 20.88 -4.14 4.49
C LEU A 115 20.09 -3.01 5.18
N ASP A 116 19.56 -3.24 6.39
CA ASP A 116 18.88 -2.20 7.17
C ASP A 116 19.82 -1.04 7.54
N ALA A 117 21.13 -1.29 7.58
CA ALA A 117 22.14 -0.25 7.78
C ALA A 117 22.49 0.57 6.52
N THR A 118 21.83 0.31 5.37
CA THR A 118 21.96 1.10 4.13
C THR A 118 20.65 1.81 3.80
N GLU A 119 20.57 2.54 2.68
CA GLU A 119 19.32 3.20 2.25
C GLU A 119 18.21 2.17 1.95
N ALA A 120 18.59 0.91 1.69
CA ALA A 120 17.66 -0.22 1.62
C ALA A 120 16.85 -0.41 2.92
N GLY A 121 17.38 -0.04 4.09
CA GLY A 121 16.62 -0.07 5.34
C GLY A 121 15.43 0.88 5.35
N ASP A 122 15.56 2.04 4.72
CA ASP A 122 14.60 3.14 4.85
C ASP A 122 13.31 2.96 4.03
N GLN A 123 13.20 1.89 3.24
CA GLN A 123 12.07 1.63 2.35
C GLN A 123 11.16 0.49 2.83
N LEU A 124 9.94 0.46 2.29
CA LEU A 124 9.01 -0.64 2.50
C LEU A 124 9.25 -1.78 1.52
N TYR A 125 9.04 -2.98 2.02
CA TYR A 125 9.10 -4.22 1.25
C TYR A 125 7.76 -4.94 1.29
N LEU A 126 7.32 -5.39 0.11
CA LEU A 126 6.23 -6.34 -0.03
C LEU A 126 6.77 -7.75 0.21
N VAL A 127 6.18 -8.46 1.16
CA VAL A 127 6.61 -9.78 1.60
C VAL A 127 5.46 -10.77 1.47
N HIS A 128 5.75 -11.98 1.00
CA HIS A 128 4.85 -13.11 1.08
C HIS A 128 5.29 -14.06 2.18
N THR A 129 4.38 -14.38 3.09
CA THR A 129 4.58 -15.27 4.24
C THR A 129 3.56 -16.40 4.18
N GLN A 130 3.70 -17.38 5.08
CA GLN A 130 2.72 -18.48 5.19
C GLN A 130 1.30 -17.97 5.50
N THR A 131 1.18 -16.80 6.13
CA THR A 131 -0.10 -16.18 6.49
C THR A 131 -0.63 -15.23 5.42
N GLY A 132 0.09 -15.01 4.32
CA GLY A 132 -0.33 -14.17 3.21
C GLY A 132 0.66 -13.05 2.89
N VAL A 133 0.15 -11.94 2.38
CA VAL A 133 0.97 -10.79 1.96
C VAL A 133 1.11 -9.80 3.11
N GLU A 134 2.30 -9.26 3.30
CA GLU A 134 2.64 -8.28 4.32
C GLU A 134 3.48 -7.14 3.72
N VAL A 135 3.46 -5.97 4.37
CA VAL A 135 4.31 -4.84 4.00
C VAL A 135 5.04 -4.35 5.24
N VAL A 136 6.36 -4.41 5.21
CA VAL A 136 7.22 -4.16 6.37
C VAL A 136 8.57 -3.57 5.96
N TYR A 137 9.29 -3.01 6.92
CA TYR A 137 10.69 -2.61 6.79
C TYR A 137 11.64 -3.81 7.02
N LEU A 138 12.91 -3.66 6.63
CA LEU A 138 13.91 -4.73 6.76
C LEU A 138 14.22 -5.10 8.22
N ASP A 139 14.22 -4.14 9.14
CA ASP A 139 14.41 -4.37 10.57
C ASP A 139 13.37 -5.35 11.15
N ALA A 140 12.10 -5.23 10.73
CA ALA A 140 11.03 -6.12 11.12
C ALA A 140 11.22 -7.53 10.53
N ILE A 141 11.73 -7.63 9.29
CA ILE A 141 12.08 -8.93 8.68
C ILE A 141 13.24 -9.56 9.46
N ALA A 142 14.28 -8.78 9.77
CA ALA A 142 15.45 -9.24 10.53
C ALA A 142 15.05 -9.77 11.92
N ALA A 143 14.27 -9.00 12.66
CA ALA A 143 13.81 -9.36 14.01
C ALA A 143 12.94 -10.62 14.01
N ARG A 144 12.12 -10.81 12.98
CA ARG A 144 11.26 -12.00 12.85
C ARG A 144 12.04 -13.22 12.38
N ALA A 145 13.00 -13.04 11.48
CA ALA A 145 13.88 -14.12 11.01
C ALA A 145 14.69 -14.75 12.16
N ASP A 146 15.02 -13.97 13.21
CA ASP A 146 15.62 -14.47 14.45
C ASP A 146 14.65 -15.40 15.27
N SER A 147 13.36 -15.44 14.92
CA SER A 147 12.29 -16.19 15.61
C SER A 147 11.63 -17.26 14.73
N GLU A 148 12.40 -17.91 13.84
CA GLU A 148 11.94 -18.97 12.92
C GLU A 148 10.93 -18.53 11.84
N TRP A 149 10.71 -17.23 11.67
CA TRP A 149 9.84 -16.72 10.61
C TRP A 149 10.39 -17.07 9.22
N ARG A 150 9.48 -17.43 8.30
CA ARG A 150 9.80 -17.72 6.90
C ARG A 150 8.92 -16.89 5.98
N GLY A 151 9.54 -16.17 5.05
CA GLY A 151 8.87 -15.41 4.02
C GLY A 151 9.80 -15.02 2.88
N VAL A 152 9.20 -14.60 1.77
CA VAL A 152 9.87 -14.17 0.55
C VAL A 152 9.50 -12.72 0.31
N VAL A 153 10.44 -11.79 0.38
CA VAL A 153 10.17 -10.44 -0.14
C VAL A 153 10.12 -10.47 -1.68
N LEU A 154 9.09 -9.85 -2.20
CA LEU A 154 8.77 -9.86 -3.61
C LEU A 154 9.43 -8.67 -4.29
N VAL A 155 9.36 -7.50 -3.63
CA VAL A 155 9.80 -6.22 -4.17
C VAL A 155 9.90 -5.15 -3.07
N GLY A 156 10.94 -4.32 -3.12
CA GLY A 156 11.04 -3.06 -2.35
C GLY A 156 10.52 -1.87 -3.16
N ALA A 157 10.14 -0.78 -2.49
CA ALA A 157 9.63 0.43 -3.15
C ALA A 157 10.58 0.95 -4.25
N ASP A 158 11.89 0.94 -4.00
CA ASP A 158 12.89 1.44 -4.95
C ASP A 158 13.17 0.48 -6.09
N ASN A 159 12.69 -0.77 -6.02
CA ASN A 159 12.78 -1.73 -7.12
C ASN A 159 11.67 -1.56 -8.16
N LEU A 160 10.65 -0.73 -7.88
CA LEU A 160 9.57 -0.47 -8.84
C LEU A 160 10.11 0.30 -10.06
N PRO A 161 9.89 -0.18 -11.29
CA PRO A 161 10.49 0.43 -12.47
C PRO A 161 9.88 1.81 -12.76
N ALA A 162 10.73 2.77 -13.16
CA ALA A 162 10.29 4.11 -13.56
C ALA A 162 9.24 4.08 -14.69
N ALA A 163 9.29 3.07 -15.56
CA ALA A 163 8.28 2.86 -16.60
C ALA A 163 6.86 2.64 -16.07
N MET A 164 6.72 2.15 -14.83
CA MET A 164 5.43 2.02 -14.14
C MET A 164 5.05 3.32 -13.41
N ILE A 165 6.01 4.02 -12.82
CA ILE A 165 5.75 5.19 -11.96
C ILE A 165 5.57 6.48 -12.77
N GLU A 166 6.33 6.70 -13.84
CA GLU A 166 6.31 7.96 -14.59
C GLU A 166 4.97 8.23 -15.29
N PRO A 167 4.27 7.25 -15.91
CA PRO A 167 2.91 7.46 -16.40
C PRO A 167 1.94 7.87 -15.29
N TRP A 168 2.02 7.19 -14.14
CA TRP A 168 1.17 7.47 -12.98
C TRP A 168 1.42 8.87 -12.42
N ARG A 169 2.70 9.27 -12.29
CA ARG A 169 3.09 10.62 -11.89
C ARG A 169 2.51 11.69 -12.81
N ARG A 170 2.61 11.49 -14.14
CA ARG A 170 2.03 12.42 -15.13
C ARG A 170 0.52 12.52 -15.00
N GLU A 171 -0.17 11.42 -14.74
CA GLU A 171 -1.61 11.42 -14.55
C GLU A 171 -2.02 12.23 -13.32
N VAL A 172 -1.44 11.92 -12.15
CA VAL A 172 -1.80 12.55 -10.88
C VAL A 172 -1.43 14.03 -10.83
N THR A 173 -0.37 14.45 -11.52
CA THR A 173 0.01 15.87 -11.62
C THR A 173 -0.87 16.68 -12.57
N SER A 174 -1.56 16.02 -13.52
CA SER A 174 -2.32 16.69 -14.59
C SER A 174 -3.78 17.00 -14.28
N ARG A 175 -4.38 16.32 -13.28
CA ARG A 175 -5.80 16.44 -12.93
C ARG A 175 -6.00 17.21 -11.63
N SER A 176 -7.04 18.04 -11.57
CA SER A 176 -7.60 18.54 -10.32
C SER A 176 -8.75 17.62 -9.90
N ALA A 177 -8.68 17.02 -8.71
CA ALA A 177 -9.83 16.34 -8.12
C ALA A 177 -10.86 17.40 -7.71
N ASP A 178 -12.01 17.42 -8.37
CA ASP A 178 -13.05 18.44 -8.16
C ASP A 178 -14.42 17.76 -8.09
N GLU A 179 -14.65 17.01 -7.00
CA GLU A 179 -15.96 16.49 -6.58
C GLU A 179 -15.91 16.05 -5.11
N ARG A 180 -17.00 16.24 -4.33
CA ARG A 180 -17.02 15.95 -2.89
C ARG A 180 -16.82 14.47 -2.56
N PHE A 181 -17.31 13.58 -3.43
CA PHE A 181 -17.15 12.13 -3.27
C PHE A 181 -15.77 11.64 -3.68
N ASP A 182 -15.09 12.34 -4.60
CA ASP A 182 -13.72 12.02 -4.99
C ASP A 182 -12.79 11.98 -3.78
N LEU A 183 -13.05 12.80 -2.76
CA LEU A 183 -12.22 12.92 -1.56
C LEU A 183 -12.03 11.62 -0.78
N LEU A 184 -12.92 10.64 -0.92
CA LEU A 184 -12.79 9.32 -0.28
C LEU A 184 -11.96 8.32 -1.09
N GLY A 185 -11.78 8.58 -2.39
CA GLY A 185 -11.13 7.69 -3.32
C GLY A 185 -9.61 7.62 -3.20
N ALA A 186 -9.03 6.54 -3.71
CA ALA A 186 -7.59 6.35 -3.84
C ALA A 186 -6.94 7.48 -4.65
N ARG A 187 -7.56 7.90 -5.76
CA ARG A 187 -7.07 8.98 -6.64
C ARG A 187 -6.97 10.33 -5.94
N ALA A 188 -7.97 10.73 -5.14
CA ALA A 188 -7.86 11.97 -4.37
C ALA A 188 -6.70 11.93 -3.37
N GLY A 189 -6.38 10.74 -2.84
CA GLY A 189 -5.19 10.53 -2.02
C GLY A 189 -3.89 10.79 -2.77
N GLU A 190 -3.79 10.32 -4.01
CA GLU A 190 -2.64 10.54 -4.88
C GLU A 190 -2.43 12.03 -5.17
N HIS A 191 -3.53 12.75 -5.48
CA HIS A 191 -3.50 14.20 -5.68
C HIS A 191 -3.05 14.94 -4.40
N GLU A 192 -3.55 14.54 -3.23
CA GLU A 192 -3.07 15.09 -1.96
C GLU A 192 -1.57 14.86 -1.77
N LEU A 193 -1.06 13.66 -2.07
CA LEU A 193 0.37 13.35 -1.97
C LEU A 193 1.21 14.27 -2.85
N VAL A 194 0.84 14.44 -4.12
CA VAL A 194 1.54 15.35 -5.04
C VAL A 194 1.49 16.79 -4.52
N ARG A 195 0.32 17.26 -4.09
CA ARG A 195 0.15 18.61 -3.51
C ARG A 195 1.04 18.84 -2.29
N PHE A 196 1.27 17.82 -1.46
CA PHE A 196 2.18 17.92 -0.32
C PHE A 196 3.67 17.78 -0.71
N ALA A 197 3.98 17.10 -1.81
CA ALA A 197 5.34 16.99 -2.34
C ALA A 197 5.80 18.31 -3.00
N ASP A 198 4.92 18.97 -3.75
CA ASP A 198 5.19 20.25 -4.42
C ASP A 198 5.51 21.39 -3.44
N ARG A 199 5.01 21.30 -2.20
CA ARG A 199 5.25 22.29 -1.13
C ARG A 199 6.62 22.20 -0.48
N GLY A 200 7.45 21.22 -0.84
CA GLY A 200 8.83 21.19 -0.40
C GLY A 200 9.61 20.11 -1.14
N THR A 201 10.44 20.51 -2.11
CA THR A 201 11.54 19.81 -2.82
C THR A 201 11.68 18.29 -2.62
N ARG A 202 10.59 17.53 -2.62
CA ARG A 202 10.55 16.10 -2.32
C ARG A 202 10.29 15.36 -3.61
N ASP A 203 10.98 14.24 -3.76
CA ASP A 203 10.81 13.40 -4.92
C ASP A 203 9.42 12.73 -4.89
N VAL A 204 8.53 13.20 -5.76
CA VAL A 204 7.20 12.64 -6.00
C VAL A 204 7.30 11.16 -6.39
N GLU A 205 8.34 10.80 -7.14
CA GLU A 205 8.56 9.42 -7.59
C GLU A 205 8.77 8.49 -6.40
N THR A 206 9.66 8.83 -5.46
CA THR A 206 9.88 8.05 -4.23
C THR A 206 8.60 7.89 -3.41
N LEU A 207 7.79 8.95 -3.30
CA LEU A 207 6.53 8.91 -2.56
C LEU A 207 5.49 8.00 -3.23
N LEU A 208 5.39 8.03 -4.56
CA LEU A 208 4.49 7.16 -5.32
C LEU A 208 4.94 5.69 -5.26
N ARG A 209 6.24 5.42 -5.33
CA ARG A 209 6.81 4.08 -5.13
C ARG A 209 6.48 3.53 -3.74
N THR A 210 6.66 4.35 -2.71
CA THR A 210 6.29 3.99 -1.33
C THR A 210 4.79 3.74 -1.22
N LEU A 211 3.96 4.59 -1.84
CA LEU A 211 2.50 4.43 -1.86
C LEU A 211 2.08 3.12 -2.53
N ALA A 212 2.68 2.75 -3.67
CA ALA A 212 2.38 1.50 -4.36
C ALA A 212 2.59 0.29 -3.45
N ILE A 213 3.73 0.22 -2.76
CA ILE A 213 4.01 -0.87 -1.80
C ILE A 213 3.06 -0.80 -0.61
N ALA A 214 2.89 0.37 0.01
CA ALA A 214 2.05 0.53 1.19
C ALA A 214 0.58 0.16 0.95
N ARG A 215 0.06 0.38 -0.26
CA ARG A 215 -1.31 -0.02 -0.65
C ARG A 215 -1.53 -1.52 -0.65
N CYS A 216 -0.47 -2.32 -0.77
CA CYS A 216 -0.57 -3.78 -0.72
C CYS A 216 -0.69 -4.32 0.71
N ALA A 217 -0.51 -3.47 1.74
CA ALA A 217 -0.64 -3.90 3.12
C ALA A 217 -2.09 -4.29 3.43
N PRO A 218 -2.37 -5.50 3.95
CA PRO A 218 -3.72 -5.86 4.37
C PRO A 218 -4.15 -5.07 5.60
N ASP A 219 -3.22 -4.73 6.50
CA ASP A 219 -3.46 -3.91 7.69
C ASP A 219 -2.39 -2.81 7.76
N LEU A 220 -2.83 -1.55 7.67
CA LEU A 220 -1.92 -0.39 7.67
C LEU A 220 -1.22 -0.16 9.01
N ARG A 221 -1.74 -0.71 10.11
CA ARG A 221 -1.12 -0.62 11.45
C ARG A 221 0.21 -1.35 11.56
N MET A 222 0.46 -2.27 10.62
CA MET A 222 1.64 -3.12 10.58
C MET A 222 2.81 -2.47 9.85
N ILE A 223 2.58 -1.36 9.14
CA ILE A 223 3.61 -0.70 8.34
C ILE A 223 4.59 0.09 9.22
N SER A 224 4.10 0.77 10.26
CA SER A 224 4.99 1.49 11.18
C SER A 224 5.68 0.52 12.14
N THR A 225 6.94 0.82 12.44
CA THR A 225 7.77 0.02 13.34
C THR A 225 7.68 0.55 14.79
N PRO A 226 8.01 -0.28 15.80
CA PRO A 226 7.98 0.15 17.20
C PRO A 226 8.97 1.27 17.55
N ASP A 227 10.06 1.41 16.81
CA ASP A 227 11.07 2.47 16.96
C ASP A 227 10.63 3.80 16.31
N GLY A 228 9.45 3.83 15.67
CA GLY A 228 8.84 5.04 15.12
C GLY A 228 9.10 5.28 13.64
N ARG A 229 9.76 4.34 12.94
CA ARG A 229 9.86 4.38 11.47
C ARG A 229 8.45 4.21 10.89
N SER A 230 8.14 5.07 9.93
CA SER A 230 6.80 5.15 9.36
C SER A 230 6.88 5.80 7.99
N PRO A 231 5.96 5.46 7.07
CA PRO A 231 5.80 6.20 5.83
C PRO A 231 5.70 7.70 6.08
N ARG A 232 6.23 8.47 5.15
CA ARG A 232 6.14 9.92 5.24
C ARG A 232 4.68 10.36 5.22
N TRP A 233 4.38 11.46 5.90
CA TRP A 233 3.01 12.00 6.01
C TRP A 233 2.20 12.09 4.70
N PRO A 234 2.79 12.48 3.55
CA PRO A 234 2.05 12.49 2.27
C PRO A 234 1.54 11.09 1.86
N VAL A 235 2.28 10.03 2.19
CA VAL A 235 1.84 8.65 1.94
C VAL A 235 0.65 8.29 2.83
N TRP A 236 0.66 8.68 4.11
CA TRP A 236 -0.50 8.49 5.00
C TRP A 236 -1.74 9.22 4.50
N ARG A 237 -1.61 10.43 3.96
CA ARG A 237 -2.69 11.19 3.33
C ARG A 237 -3.21 10.55 2.04
N ALA A 238 -2.36 9.79 1.34
CA ALA A 238 -2.73 9.04 0.15
C ALA A 238 -3.32 7.66 0.43
N LEU A 239 -3.13 7.11 1.62
CA LEU A 239 -3.70 5.84 2.05
C LEU A 239 -5.04 6.01 2.76
N LEU A 240 -5.20 7.11 3.49
CA LEU A 240 -6.33 7.34 4.37
C LEU A 240 -7.08 8.62 4.00
N ALA A 241 -8.40 8.58 4.08
CA ALA A 241 -9.28 9.74 3.96
C ALA A 241 -9.55 10.33 5.35
N ALA A 242 -9.60 11.67 5.41
CA ALA A 242 -9.98 12.38 6.63
C ALA A 242 -11.50 12.54 6.74
N GLU A 243 -12.19 12.36 5.62
CA GLU A 243 -13.61 12.47 5.43
C GLU A 243 -14.32 11.26 6.02
N ARG A 244 -15.52 11.49 6.58
CA ARG A 244 -16.36 10.42 7.12
C ARG A 244 -17.13 9.76 5.98
N LEU A 245 -17.35 8.44 6.09
CA LEU A 245 -18.36 7.81 5.25
C LEU A 245 -19.74 8.24 5.73
N ASP A 246 -20.56 8.69 4.80
CA ASP A 246 -21.99 8.84 5.01
C ASP A 246 -22.65 7.51 4.68
N LEU A 247 -23.10 6.82 5.72
CA LEU A 247 -23.72 5.51 5.61
C LEU A 247 -25.25 5.58 5.45
N THR A 248 -25.82 6.79 5.32
CA THR A 248 -27.28 6.99 5.23
C THR A 248 -27.94 6.08 4.20
N PRO A 249 -27.44 5.91 2.94
CA PRO A 249 -28.09 5.04 1.97
C PRO A 249 -28.26 3.58 2.42
N PHE A 250 -27.39 3.11 3.31
CA PHE A 250 -27.35 1.72 3.78
C PHE A 250 -28.14 1.50 5.08
N THR A 251 -28.60 2.57 5.74
CA THR A 251 -29.42 2.47 6.97
C THR A 251 -30.84 2.03 6.63
N SER A 252 -31.44 1.19 7.48
CA SER A 252 -32.79 0.66 7.23
C SER A 252 -33.85 1.75 7.45
N PRO A 253 -34.90 1.84 6.60
CA PRO A 253 -35.98 2.80 6.80
C PRO A 253 -36.75 2.63 8.11
N GLN A 254 -36.71 1.43 8.72
CA GLN A 254 -37.44 1.11 9.94
C GLN A 254 -36.71 1.51 11.23
N GLU A 255 -35.43 1.87 11.16
CA GLU A 255 -34.62 2.22 12.34
C GLU A 255 -34.85 3.65 12.84
N GLN A 256 -35.61 4.47 12.10
CA GLN A 256 -35.97 5.82 12.54
C GLN A 256 -37.47 6.06 12.34
N GLY A 257 -38.23 5.90 13.41
CA GLY A 257 -39.70 5.99 13.44
C GLY A 257 -40.32 7.34 13.04
N HIS A 258 -39.56 8.32 12.55
CA HIS A 258 -40.07 9.60 12.10
C HIS A 258 -39.52 9.99 10.72
N ARG A 259 -40.42 9.93 9.74
CA ARG A 259 -40.42 10.61 8.44
C ARG A 259 -39.50 11.84 8.44
N ARG A 260 -38.31 11.75 7.82
CA ARG A 260 -37.70 12.78 6.95
C ARG A 260 -36.27 12.51 6.46
N THR A 261 -35.55 11.50 6.95
CA THR A 261 -34.20 11.13 6.47
C THR A 261 -33.92 9.64 6.70
N SER A 262 -34.79 8.76 6.22
CA SER A 262 -34.56 7.32 6.30
C SER A 262 -33.67 6.88 5.14
N GLY A 263 -32.64 6.10 5.42
CA GLY A 263 -31.87 5.42 4.39
C GLY A 263 -32.71 4.47 3.54
N LEU A 264 -32.09 3.91 2.50
CA LEU A 264 -32.74 2.96 1.59
C LEU A 264 -32.58 1.49 2.02
N GLY A 265 -31.78 1.22 3.06
CA GLY A 265 -31.42 -0.14 3.46
C GLY A 265 -30.61 -0.87 2.38
N LEU A 266 -29.83 -0.14 1.57
CA LEU A 266 -28.98 -0.74 0.57
C LEU A 266 -27.93 -1.65 1.23
N PRO A 267 -27.52 -2.75 0.58
CA PRO A 267 -26.50 -3.61 1.14
C PRO A 267 -25.14 -2.91 1.13
N LEU A 268 -24.28 -3.21 2.11
CA LEU A 268 -22.92 -2.66 2.12
C LEU A 268 -22.04 -3.27 1.01
N PHE A 269 -22.28 -4.53 0.64
CA PHE A 269 -21.63 -5.21 -0.49
C PHE A 269 -20.09 -4.99 -0.54
N VAL A 270 -19.55 -4.45 -1.63
CA VAL A 270 -18.10 -4.19 -1.82
C VAL A 270 -17.53 -3.21 -0.79
N LEU A 271 -18.38 -2.34 -0.21
CA LEU A 271 -17.96 -1.44 0.88
C LEU A 271 -17.83 -2.16 2.21
N ALA A 272 -18.49 -3.31 2.41
CA ALA A 272 -18.52 -3.99 3.70
C ALA A 272 -17.12 -4.22 4.30
N GLN A 273 -16.11 -4.45 3.45
CA GLN A 273 -14.73 -4.73 3.83
C GLN A 273 -13.82 -3.49 3.89
N ALA A 274 -14.30 -2.31 3.50
CA ALA A 274 -13.49 -1.09 3.58
C ALA A 274 -13.12 -0.81 5.03
N GLN A 275 -11.84 -0.50 5.24
CA GLN A 275 -11.22 -0.48 6.56
C GLN A 275 -11.24 0.91 7.20
N PHE A 276 -11.31 0.96 8.52
CA PHE A 276 -11.23 2.17 9.32
C PHE A 276 -10.26 2.01 10.47
N TYR A 277 -9.60 3.10 10.79
CA TYR A 277 -8.62 3.16 11.87
C TYR A 277 -9.01 4.26 12.86
N THR A 278 -9.13 3.90 14.13
CA THR A 278 -9.44 4.83 15.23
C THR A 278 -8.50 4.58 16.41
N THR A 279 -8.22 5.61 17.18
CA THR A 279 -7.47 5.47 18.45
C THR A 279 -8.27 4.76 19.55
N ASN A 280 -9.59 4.73 19.43
CA ASN A 280 -10.47 4.00 20.33
C ASN A 280 -11.84 3.79 19.67
N ALA A 281 -12.34 2.57 19.63
CA ALA A 281 -13.71 2.28 19.20
C ALA A 281 -14.67 1.94 20.35
N HIS A 282 -14.17 1.78 21.57
CA HIS A 282 -15.00 1.47 22.71
C HIS A 282 -15.44 2.76 23.42
N VAL A 283 -16.75 3.01 23.40
CA VAL A 283 -17.40 4.18 24.03
C VAL A 283 -17.07 4.34 25.51
N ASP A 284 -16.79 3.25 26.22
CA ASP A 284 -16.52 3.26 27.65
C ASP A 284 -15.18 3.92 28.03
N TYR A 285 -14.25 4.06 27.08
CA TYR A 285 -12.87 4.50 27.34
C TYR A 285 -12.51 5.84 26.68
N GLY A 286 -13.51 6.65 26.35
CA GLY A 286 -13.35 7.99 25.77
C GLY A 286 -13.52 8.02 24.26
N LYS A 287 -13.39 9.21 23.65
CA LYS A 287 -13.73 9.40 22.24
C LYS A 287 -12.70 8.77 21.31
N GLY A 288 -13.19 8.14 20.24
CA GLY A 288 -12.35 7.77 19.12
C GLY A 288 -11.83 9.00 18.38
N HIS A 289 -10.60 8.89 17.86
CA HIS A 289 -9.97 9.91 17.03
C HIS A 289 -9.32 9.30 15.79
N SER A 290 -9.41 10.02 14.68
CA SER A 290 -8.68 9.74 13.45
C SER A 290 -7.21 10.12 13.60
N LEU A 291 -6.34 9.56 12.73
CA LEU A 291 -4.92 9.91 12.64
C LEU A 291 -4.69 11.43 12.42
N TYR A 292 -5.68 12.13 11.87
CA TYR A 292 -5.60 13.56 11.53
C TYR A 292 -6.05 14.49 12.65
N CYS A 293 -6.53 13.95 13.77
CA CYS A 293 -7.05 14.76 14.85
C CYS A 293 -5.93 15.37 15.68
N GLY A 294 -5.96 16.68 15.91
CA GLY A 294 -5.02 17.34 16.83
C GLY A 294 -5.16 16.89 18.30
N HIS A 295 -6.26 16.22 18.66
CA HIS A 295 -6.43 15.58 19.96
C HIS A 295 -5.85 14.16 20.02
N ALA A 296 -5.59 13.52 18.87
CA ALA A 296 -4.82 12.31 18.86
C ALA A 296 -3.38 12.66 19.24
N ARG A 297 -2.73 11.83 20.06
CA ARG A 297 -1.31 12.01 20.41
C ARG A 297 -0.49 12.18 19.12
N PRO A 298 0.57 13.02 19.12
CA PRO A 298 1.40 13.18 17.93
C PRO A 298 2.01 11.83 17.57
N ARG A 299 1.45 11.18 16.57
CA ARG A 299 1.92 9.93 16.01
C ARG A 299 2.29 10.18 14.55
N SER A 300 3.48 9.75 14.17
CA SER A 300 4.02 9.85 12.82
C SER A 300 3.25 9.00 11.79
N GLY A 301 2.37 8.10 12.25
CA GLY A 301 1.55 7.22 11.41
C GLY A 301 0.59 6.33 12.22
N LEU A 302 0.00 5.34 11.53
CA LEU A 302 -0.77 4.28 12.19
C LEU A 302 0.18 3.24 12.80
N ASP A 303 -0.16 2.76 13.99
CA ASP A 303 0.54 1.70 14.71
C ASP A 303 -0.46 0.67 15.26
N LYS A 304 0.04 -0.40 15.89
CA LYS A 304 -0.77 -1.46 16.51
C LYS A 304 -1.71 -0.97 17.63
N GLY A 305 -1.53 0.25 18.13
CA GLY A 305 -2.38 0.87 19.14
C GLY A 305 -3.63 1.53 18.56
N TYR A 306 -3.82 1.53 17.24
CA TYR A 306 -5.10 1.86 16.63
C TYR A 306 -5.98 0.61 16.55
N ASP A 307 -7.27 0.79 16.75
CA ASP A 307 -8.25 -0.22 16.44
C ASP A 307 -8.55 -0.22 14.93
N LEU A 308 -8.83 -1.40 14.39
CA LEU A 308 -9.18 -1.62 12.99
C LEU A 308 -10.59 -2.21 12.91
N PHE A 309 -11.44 -1.59 12.09
CA PHE A 309 -12.80 -2.04 11.81
C PHE A 309 -13.08 -2.06 10.32
N THR A 310 -14.12 -2.78 9.93
CA THR A 310 -14.71 -2.71 8.58
C THR A 310 -15.97 -1.85 8.57
N VAL A 311 -16.51 -1.50 7.40
CA VAL A 311 -17.80 -0.77 7.30
C VAL A 311 -18.92 -1.61 7.91
N ALA A 312 -18.87 -2.92 7.70
CA ALA A 312 -19.84 -3.83 8.29
C ALA A 312 -19.82 -3.81 9.82
N ASP A 313 -18.65 -3.62 10.44
CA ASP A 313 -18.55 -3.47 11.89
C ASP A 313 -19.05 -2.10 12.34
N LEU A 314 -18.69 -1.04 11.61
CA LEU A 314 -19.14 0.32 11.90
C LEU A 314 -20.66 0.46 11.86
N ALA A 315 -21.32 -0.19 10.90
CA ALA A 315 -22.78 -0.22 10.79
C ALA A 315 -23.45 -0.93 11.98
N LYS A 316 -22.75 -1.86 12.66
CA LYS A 316 -23.26 -2.60 13.83
C LYS A 316 -22.99 -1.90 15.16
N LEU A 317 -22.01 -1.00 15.22
CA LEU A 317 -21.51 -0.41 16.47
C LEU A 317 -22.51 0.56 17.15
N GLY A 318 -23.61 0.94 16.50
CA GLY A 318 -24.64 1.80 17.10
C GLY A 318 -24.14 3.21 17.47
N GLU A 319 -24.78 3.84 18.45
CA GLU A 319 -24.37 5.17 18.94
C GLU A 319 -22.96 5.11 19.54
N THR A 320 -22.06 5.83 18.90
CA THR A 320 -20.62 5.84 19.19
C THR A 320 -20.21 7.26 19.53
N ASP A 321 -19.49 7.44 20.65
CA ASP A 321 -19.03 8.76 21.11
C ASP A 321 -17.79 9.21 20.33
N TRP A 322 -17.99 9.53 19.05
CA TRP A 322 -16.91 9.99 18.19
C TRP A 322 -16.49 11.43 18.51
N CYS A 323 -15.22 11.73 18.26
CA CYS A 323 -14.74 13.11 18.26
C CYS A 323 -15.46 13.94 17.18
N SER A 324 -16.22 14.96 17.61
CA SER A 324 -16.97 15.85 16.72
C SER A 324 -16.08 16.65 15.75
N LYS A 325 -14.78 16.79 16.04
CA LYS A 325 -13.83 17.51 15.18
C LYS A 325 -13.27 16.68 14.04
N CYS A 326 -13.10 15.38 14.23
CA CYS A 326 -12.44 14.51 13.25
C CYS A 326 -13.30 13.32 12.81
N GLY A 327 -14.54 13.22 13.29
CA GLY A 327 -15.46 12.13 12.97
C GLY A 327 -15.16 10.80 13.66
N GLY A 328 -14.05 10.71 14.40
CA GLY A 328 -13.70 9.55 15.20
C GLY A 328 -12.70 8.57 14.57
N TYR A 329 -12.59 8.52 13.25
CA TYR A 329 -11.77 7.52 12.55
C TYR A 329 -11.19 8.07 11.25
N ALA A 330 -10.20 7.38 10.69
CA ALA A 330 -9.73 7.58 9.31
C ALA A 330 -10.13 6.36 8.46
N VAL A 331 -10.67 6.59 7.26
CA VAL A 331 -11.05 5.51 6.33
C VAL A 331 -9.86 5.17 5.47
N ARG A 332 -9.60 3.89 5.22
CA ARG A 332 -8.75 3.50 4.08
C ARG A 332 -9.44 3.96 2.82
N ARG A 333 -8.73 4.74 2.00
CA ARG A 333 -9.30 5.28 0.77
C ARG A 333 -9.87 4.17 -0.10
N LEU A 334 -11.06 4.43 -0.63
CA LEU A 334 -11.83 3.48 -1.41
C LEU A 334 -11.14 3.27 -2.76
N ASP A 335 -11.10 2.01 -3.21
CA ASP A 335 -10.74 1.71 -4.59
C ASP A 335 -11.84 2.19 -5.56
N ASP A 336 -11.57 2.13 -6.86
CA ASP A 336 -12.46 2.66 -7.89
C ASP A 336 -13.85 1.96 -7.82
N ARG A 337 -13.89 0.64 -7.57
CA ARG A 337 -15.14 -0.16 -7.48
C ARG A 337 -15.95 0.22 -6.23
N GLN A 338 -15.29 0.32 -5.08
CA GLN A 338 -15.90 0.74 -3.83
C GLN A 338 -16.46 2.16 -3.93
N LEU A 339 -15.68 3.07 -4.53
CA LEU A 339 -16.05 4.47 -4.67
C LEU A 339 -17.23 4.66 -5.63
N GLU A 340 -17.26 3.94 -6.74
CA GLU A 340 -18.38 3.94 -7.68
C GLU A 340 -19.65 3.40 -7.03
N TYR A 341 -19.56 2.28 -6.31
CA TYR A 341 -20.70 1.73 -5.56
C TYR A 341 -21.22 2.73 -4.51
N TYR A 342 -20.30 3.40 -3.80
CA TYR A 342 -20.65 4.43 -2.83
C TYR A 342 -21.40 5.61 -3.48
N ARG A 343 -20.90 6.14 -4.60
CA ARG A 343 -21.56 7.24 -5.34
C ARG A 343 -22.94 6.85 -5.81
N SER A 344 -23.06 5.65 -6.37
CA SER A 344 -24.30 5.14 -6.96
C SER A 344 -25.36 4.95 -5.89
N SER A 345 -24.97 4.44 -4.72
CA SER A 345 -25.85 4.32 -3.55
C SER A 345 -26.39 5.69 -3.09
N HIS A 346 -25.53 6.71 -3.07
CA HIS A 346 -25.91 8.09 -2.75
C HIS A 346 -26.80 8.73 -3.82
N ARG A 347 -26.55 8.44 -5.10
CA ARG A 347 -27.42 8.89 -6.20
C ARG A 347 -28.82 8.28 -6.10
N LEU A 348 -28.94 6.99 -5.77
CA LEU A 348 -30.23 6.35 -5.51
C LEU A 348 -30.98 6.98 -4.34
N LEU A 349 -30.27 7.29 -3.24
CA LEU A 349 -30.88 8.00 -2.12
C LEU A 349 -31.41 9.37 -2.55
N SER A 350 -30.61 10.14 -3.31
CA SER A 350 -31.04 11.44 -3.84
C SER A 350 -32.28 11.33 -4.75
N ILE A 351 -32.32 10.34 -5.65
CA ILE A 351 -33.49 10.07 -6.51
C ILE A 351 -34.72 9.79 -5.63
N SER A 352 -34.58 8.95 -4.60
CA SER A 352 -35.67 8.64 -3.68
C SER A 352 -36.17 9.87 -2.94
N GLU A 353 -35.27 10.72 -2.44
CA GLU A 353 -35.62 11.96 -1.73
C GLU A 353 -36.27 13.00 -2.65
N GLU A 354 -35.96 12.98 -3.95
CA GLU A 354 -36.61 13.83 -4.94
C GLU A 354 -38.01 13.36 -5.29
N LEU A 355 -38.24 12.04 -5.39
CA LEU A 355 -39.56 11.46 -5.65
C LEU A 355 -40.57 11.69 -4.52
N ASP A 356 -40.09 11.94 -3.30
CA ASP A 356 -40.91 12.37 -2.17
C ASP A 356 -41.42 13.82 -2.29
N ARG A 357 -40.91 14.59 -3.26
CA ARG A 357 -41.34 15.97 -3.54
C ARG A 357 -42.43 15.98 -4.62
N GLN A 358 -43.20 17.06 -4.70
CA GLN A 358 -44.11 17.28 -5.82
C GLN A 358 -43.27 17.59 -7.07
N LEU A 359 -43.25 16.69 -8.04
CA LEU A 359 -42.47 16.78 -9.27
C LEU A 359 -43.36 17.04 -10.49
N ASP A 360 -42.80 17.72 -11.49
CA ASP A 360 -43.40 17.83 -12.82
C ASP A 360 -42.86 16.72 -13.76
N GLU A 361 -43.41 16.65 -14.97
CA GLU A 361 -43.06 15.61 -15.96
C GLU A 361 -41.59 15.69 -16.40
N ALA A 362 -41.02 16.89 -16.51
CA ALA A 362 -39.63 17.08 -16.90
C ALA A 362 -38.65 16.58 -15.82
N ALA A 363 -38.96 16.82 -14.54
CA ALA A 363 -38.19 16.29 -13.42
C ALA A 363 -38.27 14.76 -13.35
N LEU A 364 -39.45 14.17 -13.63
CA LEU A 364 -39.62 12.71 -13.67
C LEU A 364 -38.81 12.06 -14.80
N ASP A 365 -38.74 12.69 -15.97
CA ASP A 365 -37.92 12.20 -17.08
C ASP A 365 -36.42 12.29 -16.76
N HIS A 366 -35.97 13.36 -16.09
CA HIS A 366 -34.58 13.47 -15.63
C HIS A 366 -34.22 12.37 -14.63
N LEU A 367 -35.08 12.15 -13.61
CA LEU A 367 -34.89 11.08 -12.62
C LEU A 367 -34.88 9.68 -13.25
N ARG A 368 -35.66 9.47 -14.32
CA ARG A 368 -35.63 8.21 -15.07
C ARG A 368 -34.27 7.99 -15.73
N GLY A 369 -33.72 9.02 -16.39
CA GLY A 369 -32.38 8.96 -16.98
C GLY A 369 -31.30 8.67 -15.95
N ASP A 370 -31.37 9.34 -14.79
CA ASP A 370 -30.46 9.10 -13.68
C ASP A 370 -30.55 7.67 -13.12
N LEU A 371 -31.77 7.14 -13.01
CA LEU A 371 -32.01 5.77 -12.55
C LEU A 371 -31.50 4.73 -13.56
N GLU A 372 -31.64 4.99 -14.87
CA GLU A 372 -31.11 4.16 -15.94
C GLU A 372 -29.57 4.14 -15.91
N GLU A 373 -28.93 5.29 -15.74
CA GLU A 373 -27.47 5.37 -15.61
C GLU A 373 -26.94 4.57 -14.41
N VAL A 374 -27.64 4.61 -13.28
CA VAL A 374 -27.28 3.79 -12.10
C VAL A 374 -27.57 2.31 -12.31
N ALA A 375 -28.62 1.97 -13.06
CA ALA A 375 -28.97 0.59 -13.37
C ALA A 375 -27.99 -0.06 -14.35
N ASP A 376 -27.35 0.72 -15.22
CA ASP A 376 -26.36 0.24 -16.19
C ASP A 376 -25.00 -0.09 -15.55
N LEU A 377 -24.82 0.18 -14.24
CA LEU A 377 -23.60 -0.16 -13.52
C LEU A 377 -23.50 -1.67 -13.29
N GLU A 378 -22.59 -2.31 -14.02
CA GLU A 378 -22.25 -3.70 -13.82
C GLU A 378 -21.34 -3.88 -12.61
N PHE A 379 -21.93 -4.28 -11.48
CA PHE A 379 -21.18 -4.78 -10.35
C PHE A 379 -20.99 -6.31 -10.49
N ASP A 380 -19.89 -6.71 -11.13
CA ASP A 380 -19.37 -8.09 -11.28
C ASP A 380 -20.38 -9.20 -11.68
N PRO A 381 -20.29 -9.78 -12.89
CA PRO A 381 -21.25 -10.76 -13.39
C PRO A 381 -21.33 -12.05 -12.54
N ASP A 382 -20.27 -12.42 -11.81
CA ASP A 382 -20.27 -13.62 -10.96
C ASP A 382 -21.12 -13.46 -9.68
N GLU A 383 -21.46 -12.22 -9.31
CA GLU A 383 -22.25 -11.88 -8.12
C GLU A 383 -23.71 -11.54 -8.42
N GLY A 384 -24.13 -11.62 -9.69
CA GLY A 384 -25.47 -11.23 -10.17
C GLY A 384 -26.65 -11.96 -9.50
N CYS A 385 -26.39 -13.12 -8.89
CA CYS A 385 -27.38 -13.91 -8.13
C CYS A 385 -27.21 -13.83 -6.60
N SER A 386 -26.28 -13.01 -6.10
CA SER A 386 -26.03 -12.89 -4.66
C SER A 386 -27.19 -12.14 -3.95
N PRO A 387 -27.51 -12.48 -2.69
CA PRO A 387 -28.55 -11.78 -1.92
C PRO A 387 -28.36 -10.24 -1.84
N PRO A 388 -27.13 -9.69 -1.67
CA PRO A 388 -26.90 -8.25 -1.77
C PRO A 388 -27.33 -7.68 -3.13
N MET A 389 -26.94 -8.30 -4.23
CA MET A 389 -27.31 -7.78 -5.55
C MET A 389 -28.82 -7.83 -5.80
N GLN A 390 -29.53 -8.81 -5.23
CA GLN A 390 -31.00 -8.85 -5.27
C GLN A 390 -31.61 -7.64 -4.55
N GLN A 391 -31.11 -7.28 -3.36
CA GLN A 391 -31.59 -6.10 -2.61
C GLN A 391 -31.36 -4.80 -3.38
N TRP A 392 -30.22 -4.67 -4.04
CA TRP A 392 -29.92 -3.53 -4.93
C TRP A 392 -30.95 -3.42 -6.06
N TRP A 393 -31.20 -4.52 -6.77
CA TRP A 393 -32.18 -4.54 -7.87
C TRP A 393 -33.61 -4.31 -7.38
N GLU A 394 -33.96 -4.77 -6.18
CA GLU A 394 -35.26 -4.50 -5.58
C GLU A 394 -35.47 -3.02 -5.30
N ALA A 395 -34.45 -2.31 -4.79
CA ALA A 395 -34.49 -0.87 -4.59
C ALA A 395 -34.68 -0.12 -5.92
N LEU A 396 -33.90 -0.47 -6.95
CA LEU A 396 -34.05 0.09 -8.30
C LEU A 396 -35.47 -0.12 -8.86
N ARG A 397 -36.01 -1.35 -8.77
CA ARG A 397 -37.37 -1.67 -9.22
C ARG A 397 -38.43 -0.96 -8.41
N ALA A 398 -38.21 -0.70 -7.12
CA ALA A 398 -39.14 0.05 -6.29
C ALA A 398 -39.24 1.51 -6.75
N LEU A 399 -38.10 2.19 -6.94
CA LEU A 399 -38.06 3.57 -7.44
C LEU A 399 -38.65 3.70 -8.85
N ARG A 400 -38.33 2.75 -9.74
CA ARG A 400 -38.90 2.72 -11.09
C ARG A 400 -40.43 2.63 -11.07
N ARG A 401 -40.99 1.76 -10.22
CA ARG A 401 -42.45 1.64 -10.05
C ARG A 401 -43.09 2.93 -9.55
N ILE A 402 -42.42 3.67 -8.66
CA ILE A 402 -42.92 4.95 -8.16
C ILE A 402 -42.99 5.96 -9.31
N ILE A 403 -41.90 6.10 -10.08
CA ILE A 403 -41.85 6.99 -11.26
C ILE A 403 -42.99 6.65 -12.24
N ASP A 404 -43.18 5.37 -12.54
CA ASP A 404 -44.22 4.91 -13.47
C ASP A 404 -45.66 5.16 -12.95
N THR A 405 -45.85 5.32 -11.64
CA THR A 405 -47.16 5.57 -11.00
C THR A 405 -47.57 7.05 -11.07
N TYR A 406 -46.65 7.98 -11.34
CA TYR A 406 -46.96 9.41 -11.50
C TYR A 406 -47.52 9.78 -12.90
N ARG A 407 -47.73 8.79 -13.78
CA ARG A 407 -48.50 8.92 -15.02
C ARG A 407 -49.99 8.72 -14.77
#